data_AF-A0A2G9PCW0-F1
#
_entry.id   AF-A0A2G9PCW0-F1
#
_cell.length_a   1.000
_cell.length_b   1.000
_cell.length_c   1.000
_cell.angle_alpha   90.00
_cell.angle_beta   90.00
_cell.angle_gamma   90.00
#
_symmetry.space_group_name_H-M   'P 1'
#
loop_
_entity.id
_entity.type
_entity.pdbx_description
1 polymer ?
#
loop_
_entity_poly.entity_id
_entity_poly.type
_entity_poly.pdbx_seq_one_letter_code
_entity_poly.pdbx_strand_id
1 'polypeptide(L)' 'MHILQPKHVKLNEKEVDDLLIGLNISKSQLPKILSSDVALPEGCEIGDVIQIERKIDSELNVYYRVVV' A
#
# COMPACT_ATOMS: atom_id res chain seq x y z
N MET A 1 -8.17 -12.48 10.88
CA MET A 1 -8.82 -11.19 10.52
C MET A 1 -9.23 -10.48 11.79
N HIS A 2 -8.64 -9.31 12.04
CA HIS A 2 -8.98 -8.48 13.19
C HIS A 2 -9.89 -7.32 12.78
N ILE A 3 -10.71 -6.84 13.71
CA ILE A 3 -11.68 -5.75 13.50
C ILE A 3 -11.01 -4.46 12.98
N LEU A 4 -9.76 -4.22 13.38
CA LEU A 4 -9.00 -3.01 13.04
C LEU A 4 -8.02 -3.21 11.87
N GLN A 5 -7.93 -4.41 11.31
CA GLN A 5 -7.00 -4.69 10.22
C GLN A 5 -7.62 -4.28 8.88
N PRO A 6 -7.08 -3.26 8.19
CA PRO A 6 -7.55 -2.87 6.87
C PRO A 6 -7.16 -3.92 5.82
N LYS A 7 -7.77 -3.82 4.63
CA LYS A 7 -7.42 -4.70 3.51
C LYS A 7 -6.16 -4.16 2.83
N HIS A 8 -5.16 -5.04 2.67
CA HIS A 8 -3.91 -4.75 1.96
C HIS A 8 -3.95 -5.47 0.62
N VAL A 9 -3.73 -4.74 -0.46
CA VAL A 9 -3.71 -5.27 -1.84
C VAL A 9 -2.41 -4.83 -2.49
N LYS A 10 -1.69 -5.77 -3.11
CA LYS A 10 -0.49 -5.46 -3.90
C LYS A 10 -0.92 -4.83 -5.23
N LEU A 11 -0.35 -3.69 -5.57
CA LEU A 11 -0.55 -3.03 -6.86
C LEU A 11 0.39 -3.60 -7.92
N ASN A 12 -0.04 -3.57 -9.18
CA ASN A 12 0.83 -3.90 -10.30
C ASN A 12 1.76 -2.73 -10.65
N GLU A 13 2.91 -3.04 -11.27
CA GLU A 13 3.92 -2.02 -11.63
C GLU A 13 3.37 -0.87 -12.48
N LYS A 14 2.43 -1.15 -13.39
CA LYS A 14 1.76 -0.10 -14.20
C LYS A 14 0.93 0.85 -13.35
N GLU A 15 0.11 0.30 -12.45
CA GLU A 15 -0.75 1.11 -11.57
C GLU A 15 0.09 1.97 -10.64
N VAL A 16 1.23 1.44 -10.18
CA VAL A 16 2.20 2.16 -9.37
C VAL A 16 2.81 3.32 -10.14
N ASP A 17 3.23 3.12 -11.39
CA ASP A 17 3.81 4.17 -12.22
C ASP A 17 2.80 5.31 -12.48
N ASP A 18 1.57 4.96 -12.86
CA ASP A 18 0.48 5.91 -13.06
C ASP A 18 0.18 6.72 -11.78
N LEU A 19 0.21 6.07 -10.60
CA LEU A 19 0.04 6.71 -9.30
C LEU A 19 1.16 7.72 -8.98
N LEU A 20 2.41 7.30 -9.20
CA LEU A 20 3.58 8.14 -8.93
C LEU A 20 3.60 9.36 -9.85
N ILE A 21 3.23 9.19 -11.13
CA ILE A 21 3.09 10.28 -12.10
C ILE A 21 1.95 11.22 -11.68
N GLY A 22 0.78 10.69 -11.34
CA GLY A 22 -0.40 11.48 -10.96
C GLY A 22 -0.19 12.29 -9.68
N LEU A 23 0.57 11.75 -8.72
CA LEU A 23 0.92 12.43 -7.47
C LEU A 23 2.22 13.26 -7.59
N ASN A 24 2.96 13.12 -8.69
CA ASN A 24 4.27 13.73 -8.92
C ASN A 24 5.26 13.48 -7.74
N ILE A 25 5.31 12.23 -7.26
CA ILE A 25 6.17 11.79 -6.17
C ILE A 25 7.02 10.59 -6.57
N SER A 26 8.11 10.38 -5.85
CA SER A 26 8.96 9.20 -5.96
C SER A 26 8.54 8.10 -4.98
N LYS A 27 8.86 6.83 -5.31
CA LYS A 27 8.60 5.66 -4.41
C LYS A 27 9.15 5.88 -2.99
N SER A 28 10.28 6.57 -2.88
CA SER A 28 10.95 6.87 -1.60
C SER A 28 10.17 7.83 -0.69
N GLN A 29 9.25 8.61 -1.26
CA GLN A 29 8.40 9.56 -0.52
C GLN A 29 7.12 8.91 0.01
N LEU A 30 6.79 7.69 -0.45
CA LEU A 30 5.68 6.94 0.12
C LEU A 30 6.03 6.45 1.53
N PRO A 31 5.05 6.40 2.44
CA PRO A 31 5.24 5.77 3.74
C PRO A 31 5.74 4.34 3.58
N LYS A 32 6.71 3.96 4.40
CA LYS A 32 7.37 2.66 4.31
C LYS A 32 6.68 1.63 5.21
N ILE A 33 6.63 0.39 4.77
CA ILE A 33 6.20 -0.78 5.55
C ILE A 33 7.32 -1.82 5.53
N LEU A 34 7.59 -2.43 6.68
CA LEU A 34 8.63 -3.45 6.78
C LEU A 34 8.14 -4.74 6.13
N SER A 35 8.98 -5.40 5.35
CA SER A 35 8.75 -6.75 4.83
C SER A 35 8.43 -7.80 5.90
N SER A 36 8.79 -7.53 7.17
CA SER A 36 8.48 -8.38 8.33
C SER A 36 7.10 -8.12 8.94
N ASP A 37 6.30 -7.18 8.41
CA ASP A 37 4.99 -6.85 8.95
C ASP A 37 3.97 -7.95 8.62
N VAL A 38 3.30 -8.46 9.65
CA VAL A 38 2.30 -9.55 9.56
C VAL A 38 1.05 -9.12 8.77
N ALA A 39 0.82 -7.82 8.61
CA ALA A 39 -0.30 -7.30 7.85
C ALA A 39 -0.11 -7.37 6.32
N LEU A 40 1.10 -7.68 5.86
CA LEU A 40 1.41 -7.81 4.44
C LEU A 40 0.77 -9.06 3.81
N PRO A 41 0.33 -8.98 2.55
CA PRO A 41 -0.04 -10.17 1.80
C PRO A 41 1.18 -11.06 1.52
N GLU A 42 0.95 -12.36 1.36
CA GLU A 42 1.99 -13.33 1.01
C GLU A 42 2.57 -13.00 -0.38
N GLY A 43 3.91 -12.98 -0.51
CA GLY A 43 4.60 -12.72 -1.79
C GLY A 43 4.88 -11.24 -2.11
N CYS A 44 4.88 -10.36 -1.11
CA CYS A 44 5.41 -9.01 -1.26
C CYS A 44 6.93 -8.98 -1.17
N GLU A 45 7.57 -8.32 -2.13
CA GLU A 45 9.02 -8.11 -2.19
C GLU A 45 9.38 -6.66 -1.87
N ILE A 46 10.66 -6.43 -1.53
CA ILE A 46 11.19 -5.10 -1.26
C ILE A 46 11.05 -4.24 -2.53
N GLY A 47 10.37 -3.10 -2.40
CA GLY A 47 10.09 -2.18 -3.52
C GLY A 47 8.67 -2.27 -4.07
N ASP A 48 7.86 -3.25 -3.64
CA ASP A 48 6.45 -3.32 -3.96
C ASP A 48 5.66 -2.17 -3.30
N VAL A 49 4.59 -1.74 -3.96
CA VAL A 49 3.65 -0.75 -3.40
C VAL A 49 2.33 -1.45 -3.08
N ILE A 50 1.85 -1.16 -1.87
CA ILE A 50 0.65 -1.78 -1.31
C ILE A 50 -0.40 -0.71 -1.12
N GLN A 51 -1.57 -1.00 -1.66
CA GLN A 51 -2.79 -0.27 -1.42
C GLN A 51 -3.44 -0.76 -0.13
N ILE A 52 -3.78 0.18 0.73
CA ILE A 52 -4.44 -0.05 2.01
C ILE A 52 -5.80 0.62 1.97
N GLU A 53 -6.84 -0.20 1.98
CA GLU A 53 -8.23 0.28 2.00
C GLU A 53 -8.73 0.27 3.43
N ARG A 54 -8.88 1.46 4.01
CA ARG A 54 -9.42 1.65 5.35
C ARG A 54 -10.81 2.27 5.25
N LYS A 55 -11.82 1.50 5.68
CA LYS A 55 -13.17 2.03 5.83
C LYS A 55 -13.25 2.83 7.13
N ILE A 56 -13.48 4.13 7.03
CA ILE A 56 -13.72 5.02 8.17
C ILE A 56 -15.17 5.48 8.03
N ASP A 57 -16.02 5.03 8.94
CA ASP A 57 -17.47 5.20 8.89
C ASP A 57 -18.08 4.73 7.55
N SER A 58 -18.39 5.68 6.66
CA SER A 58 -18.96 5.44 5.33
C SER A 58 -17.99 5.72 4.18
N GLU A 59 -16.78 6.21 4.47
CA GLU A 59 -15.79 6.58 3.46
C GLU A 59 -14.67 5.53 3.34
N LEU A 60 -14.33 5.18 2.10
CA LEU A 60 -13.18 4.35 1.78
C LEU A 60 -11.96 5.26 1.63
N ASN A 61 -11.07 5.23 2.61
CA ASN A 61 -9.79 5.92 2.56
C ASN A 61 -8.73 4.97 2.02
N VAL A 62 -8.10 5.37 0.91
CA VAL A 62 -7.06 4.60 0.23
C VAL A 62 -5.70 5.19 0.57
N TYR A 63 -4.81 4.35 1.08
CA TYR A 63 -3.41 4.72 1.36
C TYR A 63 -2.46 3.86 0.54
N TYR A 64 -1.30 4.39 0.21
CA TYR A 64 -0.24 3.68 -0.51
C TYR A 64 1.02 3.63 0.34
N ARG A 65 1.63 2.46 0.45
CA ARG A 65 2.89 2.25 1.19
C ARG A 65 3.87 1.43 0.37
N VAL A 66 5.16 1.71 0.53
CA VAL A 66 6.25 0.96 -0.13
C VAL A 66 6.89 -0.04 0.83
N VAL A 67 7.11 -1.26 0.37
CA VAL A 67 7.76 -2.33 1.15
C VAL A 67 9.27 -2.08 1.20
N VAL A 68 9.86 -2.13 2.39
CA VAL A 68 11.30 -2.02 2.65
C VAL A 68 11.83 -3.14 3.54
#